data_AF-A0A7V8WJD7-F1
#
_entry.id   AF-A0A7V8WJD7-F1
#
_cell.length_a   1.000
_cell.length_b   1.000
_cell.length_c   1.000
_cell.angle_alpha   90.00
_cell.angle_beta   90.00
_cell.angle_gamma   90.00
#
_symmetry.space_group_name_H-M   'P 1'
#
loop_
_entity.id
_entity.type
_entity.pdbx_description
1 polymer ?
#
loop_
_entity_poly.entity_id
_entity_poly.type
_entity_poly.pdbx_seq_one_letter_code
_entity_poly.pdbx_strand_id
1 'polypeptide(L)'
;GGPAPTGASAQPAGTATKSRPAATPATGNGAPATKTNGGGNGAAVPERVQRLLAVVKPESIQKVERQPMDRVNVWPHLMAAEFLALLVVLALLTFFSVAVDAPLRELANFNQTPNPSKAPWYFLGLQELLRYFHPQVAGVTIPTVIIIALGAAPFIDRNPSTRPDDRKLAIVLFTFFIMSFAVLTITGMFFRGPGFNFTFPWNDGIFFEL
;
A
#
# COMPACT_ATOMS: atom_id res chain seq x y z
N GLY A 1 49.13 -40.74 -28.99
CA GLY A 1 49.09 -39.77 -30.12
C GLY A 1 47.90 -38.87 -29.96
N GLY A 2 47.92 -37.70 -30.60
CA GLY A 2 46.72 -36.90 -30.92
C GLY A 2 46.60 -36.77 -32.45
N PRO A 3 45.93 -35.74 -33.00
CA PRO A 3 45.13 -34.70 -32.36
C PRO A 3 43.68 -34.63 -32.92
N ALA A 4 42.96 -33.53 -32.67
CA ALA A 4 41.80 -33.07 -33.46
C ALA A 4 42.29 -32.19 -34.65
N PRO A 5 41.48 -31.47 -35.48
CA PRO A 5 40.01 -31.27 -35.50
C PRO A 5 39.39 -31.21 -36.95
N THR A 6 38.22 -30.55 -37.10
CA THR A 6 37.65 -29.88 -38.32
C THR A 6 36.99 -30.66 -39.48
N GLY A 7 36.07 -29.97 -40.20
CA GLY A 7 35.36 -30.40 -41.43
C GLY A 7 33.91 -30.91 -41.15
N ALA A 8 32.77 -30.32 -41.54
CA ALA A 8 32.33 -29.37 -42.60
C ALA A 8 31.90 -30.00 -43.95
N SER A 9 30.77 -29.53 -44.49
CA SER A 9 30.10 -29.99 -45.74
C SER A 9 29.44 -31.40 -45.66
N ALA A 10 28.41 -31.79 -46.43
CA ALA A 10 27.49 -31.10 -47.35
C ALA A 10 26.12 -31.85 -47.43
N GLN A 11 25.10 -31.23 -48.02
CA GLN A 11 23.84 -31.88 -48.43
C GLN A 11 23.63 -31.70 -49.95
N PRO A 12 23.15 -32.73 -50.67
CA PRO A 12 22.18 -32.46 -51.74
C PRO A 12 21.11 -33.56 -52.02
N ALA A 13 19.90 -33.10 -52.37
CA ALA A 13 18.98 -33.56 -53.45
C ALA A 13 18.52 -35.04 -53.65
N GLY A 14 17.31 -35.16 -54.25
CA GLY A 14 16.61 -36.42 -54.59
C GLY A 14 15.22 -36.49 -53.92
N THR A 15 14.02 -36.33 -54.52
CA THR A 15 13.46 -36.47 -55.89
C THR A 15 13.57 -37.88 -56.50
N ALA A 16 12.49 -38.59 -56.89
CA ALA A 16 11.04 -38.30 -56.80
C ALA A 16 10.20 -39.61 -56.58
N THR A 17 9.08 -40.01 -57.23
CA THR A 17 8.39 -39.58 -58.46
C THR A 17 6.91 -40.08 -58.55
N LYS A 18 5.95 -39.17 -58.80
CA LYS A 18 4.88 -39.24 -59.84
C LYS A 18 3.95 -40.48 -60.00
N SER A 19 2.63 -40.25 -59.97
CA SER A 19 1.66 -40.90 -60.89
C SER A 19 0.33 -40.12 -61.09
N ARG A 20 0.02 -39.76 -62.35
CA ARG A 20 -1.28 -39.32 -62.93
C ARG A 20 -1.14 -39.43 -64.47
N PRO A 21 -2.16 -39.86 -65.24
CA PRO A 21 -3.11 -38.97 -65.96
C PRO A 21 -4.58 -39.45 -65.75
N ALA A 22 -5.66 -38.98 -66.37
CA ALA A 22 -5.92 -38.09 -67.53
C ALA A 22 -7.15 -37.17 -67.21
N ALA A 23 -8.01 -36.77 -68.15
CA ALA A 23 -8.00 -35.71 -69.20
C ALA A 23 -9.48 -35.59 -69.71
N THR A 24 -10.21 -34.46 -69.54
CA THR A 24 -10.56 -33.39 -70.53
C THR A 24 -11.30 -33.82 -71.83
N PRO A 25 -12.11 -32.97 -72.54
CA PRO A 25 -12.52 -31.55 -72.30
C PRO A 25 -14.01 -31.18 -72.63
N ALA A 26 -14.31 -29.86 -72.68
CA ALA A 26 -15.41 -29.16 -73.41
C ALA A 26 -16.84 -29.16 -72.79
N THR A 27 -17.75 -28.19 -73.02
CA THR A 27 -17.77 -26.94 -73.86
C THR A 27 -18.78 -25.90 -73.31
N GLY A 28 -18.68 -24.61 -73.67
CA GLY A 28 -19.82 -23.66 -73.60
C GLY A 28 -19.49 -22.19 -73.24
N ASN A 29 -19.91 -21.24 -74.08
CA ASN A 29 -19.80 -19.78 -73.84
C ASN A 29 -21.12 -19.22 -73.26
N GLY A 30 -21.06 -18.15 -72.44
CA GLY A 30 -22.28 -17.43 -72.04
C GLY A 30 -22.09 -16.24 -71.10
N ALA A 31 -22.23 -15.02 -71.62
CA ALA A 31 -22.39 -13.75 -70.90
C ALA A 31 -23.11 -12.74 -71.84
N PRO A 32 -23.68 -11.61 -71.38
CA PRO A 32 -23.64 -11.04 -70.02
C PRO A 32 -25.01 -10.53 -69.47
N ALA A 33 -24.99 -10.06 -68.22
CA ALA A 33 -25.73 -8.92 -67.65
C ALA A 33 -27.28 -8.82 -67.73
N THR A 34 -27.89 -8.68 -66.54
CA THR A 34 -29.12 -7.87 -66.31
C THR A 34 -28.75 -6.67 -65.43
N LYS A 35 -29.41 -5.53 -65.60
CA LYS A 35 -28.97 -4.22 -65.08
C LYS A 35 -29.52 -3.84 -63.70
N THR A 36 -28.75 -2.96 -63.06
CA THR A 36 -29.04 -2.15 -61.86
C THR A 36 -30.39 -1.43 -61.89
N ASN A 37 -30.94 -1.10 -60.71
CA ASN A 37 -31.05 0.31 -60.27
C ASN A 37 -31.50 0.47 -58.81
N GLY A 38 -31.20 1.65 -58.25
CA GLY A 38 -31.49 2.03 -56.85
C GLY A 38 -30.21 2.12 -56.00
N GLY A 39 -29.72 3.29 -55.58
CA GLY A 39 -30.18 4.66 -55.85
C GLY A 39 -29.92 5.58 -54.67
N GLY A 40 -28.70 6.13 -54.56
CA GLY A 40 -28.34 7.05 -53.48
C GLY A 40 -26.97 7.69 -53.70
N ASN A 41 -26.93 9.02 -53.71
CA ASN A 41 -25.70 9.78 -53.97
C ASN A 41 -24.83 9.86 -52.70
N GLY A 42 -23.79 9.03 -52.64
CA GLY A 42 -22.67 9.15 -51.72
C GLY A 42 -21.38 8.81 -52.46
N ALA A 43 -20.33 9.63 -52.32
CA ALA A 43 -19.07 9.37 -52.98
C ALA A 43 -18.50 8.02 -52.52
N ALA A 44 -18.07 7.18 -53.46
CA ALA A 44 -17.60 5.83 -53.19
C ALA A 44 -16.21 5.84 -52.50
N VAL A 45 -16.21 6.09 -51.18
CA VAL A 45 -15.04 5.95 -50.32
C VAL A 45 -14.53 4.51 -50.46
N PRO A 46 -13.27 4.28 -50.91
CA PRO A 46 -12.82 2.95 -51.31
C PRO A 46 -12.87 1.97 -50.13
N GLU A 47 -13.23 0.72 -50.41
CA GLU A 47 -13.39 -0.37 -49.42
C GLU A 47 -12.17 -0.49 -48.47
N ARG A 48 -10.97 -0.22 -48.98
CA ARG A 48 -9.71 -0.20 -48.24
C ARG A 48 -9.70 0.79 -47.06
N VAL A 49 -10.47 1.88 -47.13
CA VAL A 49 -10.66 2.85 -46.04
C VAL A 49 -11.75 2.40 -45.07
N GLN A 50 -12.82 1.74 -45.56
CA GLN A 50 -13.85 1.17 -44.68
C GLN A 50 -13.28 0.04 -43.80
N ARG A 51 -12.37 -0.79 -44.34
CA ARG A 51 -11.57 -1.76 -43.59
C ARG A 51 -10.55 -1.15 -42.60
N LEU A 52 -10.38 0.17 -42.59
CA LEU A 52 -9.56 0.90 -41.59
C LEU A 52 -10.41 1.63 -40.55
N LEU A 53 -11.75 1.68 -40.72
CA LEU A 53 -12.69 2.33 -39.80
C LEU A 53 -13.46 1.33 -38.92
N ALA A 54 -13.45 0.05 -39.27
CA ALA A 54 -14.09 -1.02 -38.50
C ALA A 54 -13.07 -1.80 -37.66
N VAL A 55 -13.39 -2.00 -36.38
CA VAL A 55 -12.62 -2.81 -35.41
C VAL A 55 -11.21 -2.29 -35.13
N VAL A 56 -11.14 -1.04 -34.63
CA VAL A 56 -10.36 -0.87 -33.39
C VAL A 56 -10.99 -1.82 -32.38
N LYS A 57 -10.26 -2.89 -32.01
CA LYS A 57 -10.69 -3.75 -30.90
C LYS A 57 -10.79 -2.85 -29.67
N PRO A 58 -11.94 -2.73 -29.00
CA PRO A 58 -11.98 -2.03 -27.73
C PRO A 58 -11.10 -2.82 -26.76
N GLU A 59 -9.92 -2.28 -26.44
CA GLU A 59 -9.16 -2.67 -25.26
C GLU A 59 -10.15 -2.66 -24.11
N SER A 60 -10.41 -3.84 -23.57
CA SER A 60 -11.59 -4.03 -22.74
C SER A 60 -11.37 -3.27 -21.44
N ILE A 61 -12.06 -2.14 -21.31
CA ILE A 61 -12.32 -1.49 -20.02
C ILE A 61 -13.34 -2.38 -19.27
N GLN A 62 -12.96 -3.64 -19.07
CA GLN A 62 -13.43 -4.55 -18.06
C GLN A 62 -12.93 -3.99 -16.74
N LYS A 63 -13.55 -2.86 -16.36
CA LYS A 63 -13.39 -2.13 -15.12
C LYS A 63 -13.56 -3.14 -14.00
N VAL A 64 -12.43 -3.65 -13.51
CA VAL A 64 -12.36 -4.84 -12.66
C VAL A 64 -13.44 -4.74 -11.62
N GLU A 65 -14.46 -5.59 -11.76
CA GLU A 65 -15.67 -5.41 -10.99
C GLU A 65 -15.28 -5.64 -9.53
N ARG A 66 -15.34 -4.57 -8.73
CA ARG A 66 -15.09 -4.66 -7.29
C ARG A 66 -16.11 -5.67 -6.79
N GLN A 67 -15.62 -6.87 -6.49
CA GLN A 67 -16.34 -7.99 -5.87
C GLN A 67 -17.47 -7.42 -5.02
N PRO A 68 -18.75 -7.70 -5.33
CA PRO A 68 -19.89 -7.07 -4.68
C PRO A 68 -19.79 -7.18 -3.16
N MET A 69 -19.19 -6.15 -2.56
CA MET A 69 -18.86 -6.15 -1.14
C MET A 69 -20.17 -6.22 -0.38
N ASP A 70 -20.29 -7.15 0.57
CA ASP A 70 -21.51 -7.26 1.36
C ASP A 70 -21.70 -5.98 2.17
N ARG A 71 -22.66 -5.14 1.74
CA ARG A 71 -22.93 -3.81 2.29
C ARG A 71 -24.13 -3.90 3.23
N VAL A 72 -23.85 -4.36 4.44
CA VAL A 72 -24.80 -4.32 5.55
C VAL A 72 -25.15 -2.87 5.88
N ASN A 73 -26.45 -2.58 6.12
CA ASN A 73 -26.91 -1.25 6.50
C ASN A 73 -26.33 -0.82 7.86
N VAL A 74 -25.78 0.40 7.90
CA VAL A 74 -25.21 1.07 9.10
C VAL A 74 -26.16 1.00 10.29
N TRP A 75 -27.45 1.26 10.04
CA TRP A 75 -28.51 1.01 11.01
C TRP A 75 -29.21 -0.34 10.70
N PRO A 76 -29.44 -1.21 11.70
CA PRO A 76 -29.02 -1.10 13.11
C PRO A 76 -27.58 -1.59 13.37
N HIS A 77 -26.99 -2.36 12.45
CA HIS A 77 -25.89 -3.28 12.76
C HIS A 77 -24.60 -2.60 13.25
N LEU A 78 -24.11 -1.60 12.52
CA LEU A 78 -22.87 -0.90 12.88
C LEU A 78 -23.10 -0.03 14.13
N MET A 79 -24.20 0.72 14.15
CA MET A 79 -24.56 1.60 15.26
C MET A 79 -24.74 0.85 16.59
N ALA A 80 -25.30 -0.37 16.58
CA ALA A 80 -25.41 -1.21 17.76
C ALA A 80 -24.04 -1.71 18.25
N ALA A 81 -23.15 -2.10 17.33
CA ALA A 81 -21.80 -2.54 17.67
C ALA A 81 -20.93 -1.40 18.22
N GLU A 82 -20.98 -0.21 17.60
CA GLU A 82 -20.26 0.98 18.06
C GLU A 82 -20.79 1.49 19.40
N PHE A 83 -22.11 1.49 19.62
CA PHE A 83 -22.70 1.85 20.91
C PHE A 83 -22.33 0.85 22.02
N LEU A 84 -22.31 -0.46 21.73
CA LEU A 84 -21.83 -1.46 22.68
C LEU A 84 -20.34 -1.28 22.99
N ALA A 85 -19.50 -1.00 21.99
CA ALA A 85 -18.08 -0.72 22.19
C ALA A 85 -17.87 0.54 23.04
N LEU A 86 -18.65 1.59 22.83
CA LEU A 86 -18.65 2.80 23.65
C LEU A 86 -19.01 2.50 25.11
N LEU A 87 -20.08 1.72 25.36
CA LEU A 87 -20.47 1.32 26.71
C LEU A 87 -19.39 0.48 27.40
N VAL A 88 -18.72 -0.43 26.67
CA VAL A 88 -17.61 -1.23 27.21
C VAL A 88 -16.39 -0.35 27.54
N VAL A 89 -16.00 0.56 26.65
CA VAL A 89 -14.88 1.50 26.89
C VAL A 89 -15.20 2.43 28.07
N LEU A 90 -16.42 2.95 28.15
CA LEU A 90 -16.88 3.78 29.27
C LEU A 90 -16.81 3.00 30.59
N ALA A 91 -17.35 1.78 30.64
CA ALA A 91 -17.31 0.94 31.83
C ALA A 91 -15.88 0.59 32.28
N LEU A 92 -14.98 0.29 31.32
CA LEU A 92 -13.57 0.02 31.60
C LEU A 92 -12.84 1.26 32.15
N LEU A 93 -13.06 2.44 31.57
CA LEU A 93 -12.47 3.69 32.04
C LEU A 93 -13.03 4.10 33.41
N THR A 94 -14.33 3.95 33.65
CA THR A 94 -14.94 4.21 34.97
C THR A 94 -14.42 3.23 36.02
N PHE A 95 -14.29 1.94 35.71
CA PHE A 95 -13.73 0.97 36.64
C PHE A 95 -12.26 1.26 36.95
N PHE A 96 -11.43 1.54 35.94
CA PHE A 96 -10.04 1.93 36.12
C PHE A 96 -9.90 3.20 36.97
N SER A 97 -10.74 4.21 36.72
CA SER A 97 -10.79 5.46 37.49
C SER A 97 -11.25 5.32 38.94
N VAL A 98 -11.80 4.17 39.34
CA VAL A 98 -12.19 3.85 40.73
C VAL A 98 -11.21 2.87 41.38
N ALA A 99 -10.48 2.08 40.58
CA ALA A 99 -9.51 1.10 41.04
C ALA A 99 -8.06 1.64 41.14
N VAL A 100 -7.78 2.82 40.56
CA VAL A 100 -6.46 3.46 40.55
C VAL A 100 -6.57 4.88 41.11
N ASP A 101 -6.07 5.07 42.33
CA ASP A 101 -5.98 6.40 42.95
C ASP A 101 -4.96 7.28 42.22
N ALA A 102 -5.40 8.45 41.76
CA ALA A 102 -4.55 9.52 41.24
C ALA A 102 -4.37 10.61 42.32
N PRO A 103 -3.32 10.55 43.15
CA PRO A 103 -3.17 11.46 44.29
C PRO A 103 -2.96 12.91 43.83
N LEU A 104 -3.71 13.84 44.43
CA LEU A 104 -3.52 15.27 44.21
C LEU A 104 -2.16 15.70 44.80
N ARG A 105 -1.27 16.19 43.92
CA ARG A 105 0.02 16.78 44.32
C ARG A 105 -0.19 18.17 44.96
N GLU A 106 0.85 18.65 45.64
CA GLU A 106 0.87 19.98 46.27
C GLU A 106 0.68 21.13 45.26
N LEU A 107 0.29 22.30 45.77
CA LEU A 107 0.14 23.52 44.95
C LEU A 107 1.48 23.93 44.31
N ALA A 108 1.44 24.31 43.03
CA ALA A 108 2.63 24.58 42.24
C ALA A 108 3.51 25.70 42.84
N ASN A 109 4.77 25.36 43.13
CA ASN A 109 5.76 26.28 43.71
C ASN A 109 6.83 26.62 42.67
N PHE A 110 6.87 27.89 42.22
CA PHE A 110 7.83 28.36 41.21
C PHE A 110 9.31 28.22 41.64
N ASN A 111 9.60 28.08 42.93
CA ASN A 111 10.96 27.91 43.45
C ASN A 111 11.38 26.43 43.59
N GLN A 112 10.51 25.46 43.26
CA GLN A 112 10.79 24.03 43.42
C GLN A 112 10.32 23.23 42.21
N THR A 113 11.26 22.80 41.37
CA THR A 113 10.99 21.89 40.26
C THR A 113 10.78 20.45 40.78
N PRO A 114 9.64 19.79 40.51
CA PRO A 114 9.41 18.41 40.92
C PRO A 114 10.47 17.45 40.37
N ASN A 115 10.90 16.49 41.19
CA ASN A 115 11.95 15.54 40.85
C ASN A 115 11.49 14.10 41.18
N PRO A 116 11.25 13.21 40.19
CA PRO A 116 11.53 13.38 38.76
C PRO A 116 10.48 14.22 37.99
N SER A 117 10.94 15.17 37.17
CA SER A 117 10.09 15.83 36.17
C SER A 117 9.89 14.92 34.94
N LYS A 118 8.99 13.94 35.02
CA LYS A 118 8.53 13.15 33.87
C LYS A 118 7.35 13.83 33.17
N ALA A 119 7.37 13.85 31.84
CA ALA A 119 6.25 14.25 31.01
C ALA A 119 5.16 13.15 30.98
N PRO A 120 3.89 13.50 30.65
CA PRO A 120 2.84 12.52 30.39
C PRO A 120 3.27 11.48 29.36
N TRP A 121 2.79 10.23 29.48
CA TRP A 121 3.28 9.08 28.71
C TRP A 121 3.32 9.30 27.18
N TYR A 122 2.36 10.04 26.63
CA TYR A 122 2.28 10.37 25.20
C TYR A 122 3.33 11.39 24.72
N PHE A 123 3.93 12.16 25.62
CA PHE A 123 5.10 13.01 25.36
C PHE A 123 6.41 12.43 25.90
N LEU A 124 6.39 11.32 26.64
CA LEU A 124 7.56 10.80 27.34
C LEU A 124 8.65 10.30 26.37
N GLY A 125 8.27 9.69 25.25
CA GLY A 125 9.22 9.36 24.16
C GLY A 125 9.84 10.60 23.47
N LEU A 126 9.14 11.74 23.48
CA LEU A 126 9.68 13.03 22.99
C LEU A 126 10.63 13.66 24.02
N GLN A 127 10.32 13.56 25.32
CA GLN A 127 11.21 13.96 26.40
C GLN A 127 12.52 13.13 26.40
N GLU A 128 12.41 11.83 26.14
CA GLU A 128 13.57 10.96 25.97
C GLU A 128 14.43 11.39 24.78
N LEU A 129 13.83 11.70 23.62
CA LEU A 129 14.54 12.22 22.45
C LEU A 129 15.23 13.57 22.74
N LEU A 130 14.59 14.46 23.52
CA LEU A 130 15.14 15.73 23.99
C LEU A 130 16.36 15.58 24.92
N ARG A 131 16.63 14.39 25.49
CA ARG A 131 17.86 14.12 26.24
C ARG A 131 19.07 13.84 25.35
N TYR A 132 18.87 13.41 24.11
CA TYR A 132 19.94 12.99 23.19
C TYR A 132 20.29 14.02 22.11
N PHE A 133 19.35 14.89 21.72
CA PHE A 133 19.55 15.88 20.65
C PHE A 133 19.31 17.32 21.15
N HIS A 134 19.83 18.30 20.41
CA HIS A 134 19.57 19.71 20.67
C HIS A 134 18.05 20.01 20.70
N PRO A 135 17.53 20.82 21.63
CA PRO A 135 16.08 20.96 21.84
C PRO A 135 15.26 21.36 20.61
N GLN A 136 15.81 22.18 19.71
CA GLN A 136 15.15 22.52 18.44
C GLN A 136 15.00 21.30 17.51
N VAL A 137 15.99 20.41 17.46
CA VAL A 137 16.00 19.24 16.57
C VAL A 137 15.02 18.18 17.07
N ALA A 138 15.08 17.83 18.35
CA ALA A 138 14.17 16.85 18.94
C ALA A 138 12.76 17.39 19.14
N GLY A 139 12.61 18.62 19.66
CA GLY A 139 11.30 19.18 20.01
C GLY A 139 10.50 19.76 18.84
N VAL A 140 11.18 20.20 17.77
CA VAL A 140 10.51 20.84 16.61
C VAL A 140 10.82 20.08 15.32
N THR A 141 12.08 20.01 14.90
CA THR A 141 12.43 19.51 13.54
C THR A 141 11.97 18.08 13.30
N ILE A 142 12.26 17.14 14.21
CA ILE A 142 11.90 15.73 14.03
C ILE A 142 10.36 15.54 14.02
N PRO A 143 9.59 16.03 15.01
CA PRO A 143 8.12 15.99 14.97
C PRO A 143 7.51 16.64 13.72
N THR A 144 8.00 17.82 13.30
CA THR A 144 7.50 18.49 12.10
C THR A 144 7.78 17.66 10.83
N VAL A 145 8.98 17.07 10.69
CA VAL A 145 9.31 16.20 9.56
C VAL A 145 8.45 14.92 9.55
N ILE A 146 8.17 14.32 10.71
CA ILE A 146 7.27 13.17 10.83
C ILE A 146 5.84 13.54 10.37
N ILE A 147 5.30 14.66 10.86
CA ILE A 147 3.95 15.11 10.50
C ILE A 147 3.86 15.42 9.00
N ILE A 148 4.87 16.10 8.42
CA ILE A 148 4.93 16.38 6.98
C ILE A 148 5.05 15.07 6.17
N ALA A 149 5.87 14.11 6.60
CA ALA A 149 6.02 12.83 5.92
C ALA A 149 4.72 12.00 5.94
N LEU A 150 3.99 11.98 7.07
CA LEU A 150 2.70 11.32 7.18
C LEU A 150 1.60 12.03 6.36
N GLY A 151 1.59 13.36 6.34
CA GLY A 151 0.69 14.14 5.46
C GLY A 151 1.02 14.01 3.97
N ALA A 152 2.29 13.79 3.63
CA ALA A 152 2.75 13.55 2.26
C ALA A 152 2.58 12.08 1.80
N ALA A 153 2.39 11.14 2.73
CA ALA A 153 2.24 9.71 2.44
C ALA A 153 1.24 9.38 1.32
N PRO A 154 0.00 9.93 1.25
CA PRO A 154 -0.94 9.66 0.15
C PRO A 154 -0.49 10.17 -1.23
N PHE A 155 0.52 11.04 -1.32
CA PHE A 155 1.07 11.56 -2.58
C PHE A 155 2.37 10.85 -3.00
N ILE A 156 3.08 10.28 -2.01
CA ILE A 156 4.33 9.51 -2.18
C ILE A 156 4.01 8.03 -2.45
N ASP A 157 3.15 7.40 -1.65
CA ASP A 157 2.76 6.00 -1.81
C ASP A 157 1.68 5.84 -2.90
N ARG A 158 2.16 5.79 -4.15
CA ARG A 158 1.35 5.62 -5.35
C ARG A 158 1.01 4.15 -5.66
N ASN A 159 1.15 3.22 -4.70
CA ASN A 159 0.84 1.81 -4.95
C ASN A 159 -0.67 1.61 -5.23
N PRO A 160 -1.05 1.13 -6.43
CA PRO A 160 -2.47 0.95 -6.79
C PRO A 160 -3.18 -0.13 -5.97
N SER A 161 -2.44 -1.02 -5.29
CA SER A 161 -3.00 -1.98 -4.35
C SER A 161 -3.05 -1.42 -2.93
N THR A 162 -4.12 -1.73 -2.20
CA THR A 162 -4.26 -1.48 -0.75
C THR A 162 -3.95 -2.74 0.07
N ARG A 163 -3.59 -3.88 -0.55
CA ARG A 163 -3.29 -5.11 0.18
C ARG A 163 -2.00 -4.96 1.01
N PRO A 164 -1.95 -5.50 2.25
CA PRO A 164 -0.72 -5.50 3.04
C PRO A 164 0.45 -6.20 2.34
N ASP A 165 0.17 -7.27 1.58
CA ASP A 165 1.16 -8.08 0.85
C ASP A 165 2.00 -7.25 -0.14
N ASP A 166 1.38 -6.22 -0.71
CA ASP A 166 1.95 -5.35 -1.75
C ASP A 166 2.58 -4.08 -1.15
N ARG A 167 2.39 -3.83 0.16
CA ARG A 167 2.84 -2.62 0.88
C ARG A 167 3.92 -2.89 1.93
N LYS A 168 4.62 -4.03 1.82
CA LYS A 168 5.65 -4.50 2.77
C LYS A 168 6.68 -3.44 3.18
N LEU A 169 7.20 -2.63 2.26
CA LEU A 169 8.15 -1.55 2.58
C LEU A 169 7.52 -0.51 3.52
N ALA A 170 6.36 0.03 3.15
CA ALA A 170 5.64 1.02 3.95
C ALA A 170 5.26 0.48 5.34
N ILE A 171 4.85 -0.79 5.41
CA ILE A 171 4.55 -1.48 6.67
C ILE A 171 5.82 -1.60 7.53
N VAL A 172 6.93 -2.11 6.99
CA VAL A 172 8.20 -2.25 7.73
C VAL A 172 8.71 -0.89 8.23
N LEU A 173 8.63 0.16 7.40
CA LEU A 173 9.05 1.51 7.79
C LEU A 173 8.15 2.09 8.90
N PHE A 174 6.83 1.90 8.80
CA PHE A 174 5.90 2.36 9.83
C PHE A 174 6.01 1.56 11.13
N THR A 175 6.19 0.23 11.05
CA THR A 175 6.48 -0.61 12.22
C THR A 175 7.80 -0.21 12.88
N PHE A 176 8.86 0.07 12.11
CA PHE A 176 10.13 0.57 12.66
C PHE A 176 9.95 1.93 13.37
N PHE A 177 9.17 2.84 12.79
CA PHE A 177 8.83 4.13 13.42
C PHE A 177 8.08 3.93 14.76
N ILE A 178 7.02 3.12 14.78
CA ILE A 178 6.25 2.83 16.00
C ILE A 178 7.11 2.13 17.05
N MET A 179 7.92 1.14 16.67
CA MET A 179 8.83 0.45 17.59
C MET A 179 9.89 1.39 18.17
N SER A 180 10.44 2.30 17.36
CA SER A 180 11.40 3.30 17.83
C SER A 180 10.79 4.25 18.87
N PHE A 181 9.56 4.72 18.63
CA PHE A 181 8.84 5.56 19.58
C PHE A 181 8.42 4.80 20.85
N ALA A 182 8.03 3.53 20.73
CA ALA A 182 7.73 2.66 21.87
C ALA A 182 8.97 2.44 22.75
N VAL A 183 10.14 2.16 22.16
CA VAL A 183 11.41 2.00 22.91
C VAL A 183 11.81 3.28 23.64
N LEU A 184 11.70 4.46 23.00
CA LEU A 184 11.94 5.75 23.67
C LEU A 184 10.98 5.97 24.84
N THR A 185 9.70 5.65 24.66
CA THR A 185 8.66 5.82 25.69
C THR A 185 8.88 4.87 26.88
N ILE A 186 9.22 3.61 26.63
CA ILE A 186 9.53 2.60 27.67
C ILE A 186 10.81 2.98 28.44
N THR A 187 11.85 3.47 27.74
CA THR A 187 13.08 3.97 28.38
C THR A 187 12.76 5.17 29.29
N GLY A 188 12.01 6.15 28.80
CA GLY A 188 11.57 7.31 29.57
C GLY A 188 10.68 6.94 30.78
N MET A 189 9.86 5.89 30.66
CA MET A 189 8.96 5.42 31.71
C MET A 189 9.70 4.75 32.87
N PHE A 190 10.53 3.74 32.58
CA PHE A 190 11.11 2.88 33.62
C PHE A 190 12.58 3.19 33.95
N PHE A 191 13.39 3.58 32.98
CA PHE A 191 14.85 3.73 33.13
C PHE A 191 15.29 5.15 33.47
N ARG A 192 14.33 6.05 33.76
CA ARG A 192 14.59 7.44 34.19
C ARG A 192 14.25 7.62 35.66
N GLY A 193 15.25 8.02 36.44
CA GLY A 193 15.14 8.31 37.87
C GLY A 193 15.38 9.79 38.20
N PRO A 194 15.88 10.10 39.41
CA PRO A 194 16.11 11.46 39.87
C PRO A 194 17.00 12.28 38.91
N GLY A 195 16.59 13.53 38.65
CA GLY A 195 17.22 14.42 37.68
C GLY A 195 17.04 14.01 36.21
N PHE A 196 16.12 13.07 35.91
CA PHE A 196 15.98 12.41 34.60
C PHE A 196 17.28 11.68 34.16
N ASN A 197 18.11 11.31 35.13
CA ASN A 197 19.28 10.47 34.89
C ASN A 197 18.84 9.03 34.55
N PHE A 198 19.73 8.31 33.86
CA PHE A 198 19.51 6.90 33.57
C PHE A 198 19.78 6.08 34.84
N THR A 199 18.81 5.26 35.23
CA THR A 199 18.82 4.44 36.46
C THR A 199 18.36 3.03 36.14
N PHE A 200 18.90 2.03 36.83
CA PHE A 200 18.53 0.63 36.64
C PHE A 200 17.41 0.25 37.62
N PRO A 201 16.20 -0.14 37.14
CA PRO A 201 15.04 -0.39 38.01
C PRO A 201 15.26 -1.41 39.13
N TRP A 202 16.16 -2.37 38.92
CA TRP A 202 16.50 -3.44 39.86
C TRP A 202 17.61 -3.08 40.86
N ASN A 203 18.22 -1.89 40.74
CA ASN A 203 19.22 -1.36 41.67
C ASN A 203 18.71 -0.11 42.39
N ASP A 204 18.12 0.81 41.63
CA ASP A 204 17.76 2.16 42.09
C ASP A 204 16.26 2.30 42.42
N GLY A 205 15.44 1.31 42.07
CA GLY A 205 13.98 1.33 42.18
C GLY A 205 13.26 1.88 40.95
N ILE A 206 11.92 1.85 40.98
CA ILE A 206 11.05 2.32 39.90
C ILE A 206 10.46 3.68 40.28
N PHE A 207 10.85 4.72 39.53
CA PHE A 207 10.38 6.10 39.74
C PHE A 207 9.20 6.43 38.80
N PHE A 208 8.20 5.56 38.74
CA PHE A 208 7.02 5.72 37.87
C PHE A 208 5.81 6.16 38.70
N GLU A 209 5.11 7.19 38.21
CA GLU A 209 3.82 7.66 38.71
C GLU A 209 2.82 7.65 37.55
N LEU A 210 1.56 7.37 37.87
CA LEU A 210 0.44 7.21 36.92
C LEU A 210 -0.25 8.54 36.59
#